data_AF-A0A7X9D8I2-F1
#
_entry.id   AF-A0A7X9D8I2-F1
#
_cell.length_a   1.000
_cell.length_b   1.000
_cell.length_c   1.000
_cell.angle_alpha   90.00
_cell.angle_beta   90.00
_cell.angle_gamma   90.00
#
_symmetry.space_group_name_H-M   'P 1'
#
loop_
_entity.id
_entity.type
_entity.pdbx_description
1 polymer ?
#
loop_
_entity_poly.entity_id
_entity_poly.type
_entity_poly.pdbx_seq_one_letter_code
_entity_poly.pdbx_strand_id
1 'polypeptide(L)'
;MTTRFIILTLVLLSTFLVIFGQIVPQSEPNYDENNVPEFELPDPLTTFAGKKIKTPREWIEERRPELLAFFSENVYGKVPCKTPVHQWEVVEQSDNALDGKACRKQVDLIFKKDNHALRFTILMYLPKGVEKAPLFLGYNFYGNHTITNDPNVLISNAWTQNNESLGIVNHQLTEASRGVRANRWPVKKIIHAGYGLATIFYCEVDPDRDDFSDGIHPFCYVEEQQIPAADEWGAISAWAWGLSRAMDYFEQDK
;
A
#
# COMPACT_ATOMS: atom_id res chain seq x y z
N MET A 1 0.30 -43.31 53.63
CA MET A 1 1.44 -42.55 53.06
C MET A 1 1.56 -42.74 51.54
N THR A 2 0.52 -43.20 50.86
CA THR A 2 0.61 -43.75 49.50
C THR A 2 -0.19 -42.97 48.46
N THR A 3 -1.24 -42.24 48.87
CA THR A 3 -2.08 -41.46 47.93
C THR A 3 -1.52 -40.06 47.67
N ARG A 4 -0.79 -39.47 48.63
CA ARG A 4 -0.16 -38.13 48.47
C ARG A 4 1.09 -38.13 47.58
N PHE A 5 1.77 -39.27 47.45
CA PHE A 5 2.95 -39.39 46.58
C PHE A 5 2.56 -39.50 45.11
N ILE A 6 1.51 -40.26 44.79
CA ILE A 6 1.05 -40.49 43.41
C ILE A 6 0.54 -39.20 42.75
N ILE A 7 -0.13 -38.32 43.50
CA ILE A 7 -0.62 -37.03 42.99
C ILE A 7 0.54 -36.06 42.74
N LEU A 8 1.59 -36.07 43.57
CA LEU A 8 2.77 -35.24 43.33
C LEU A 8 3.57 -35.69 42.10
N THR A 9 3.64 -37.00 41.83
CA THR A 9 4.33 -37.54 40.64
C THR A 9 3.57 -37.28 39.34
N LEU A 10 2.22 -37.25 39.38
CA LEU A 10 1.39 -36.91 38.21
C LEU A 10 1.38 -35.42 37.88
N VAL A 11 1.49 -34.52 38.87
CA VAL A 11 1.58 -33.07 38.65
C VAL A 11 2.97 -32.65 38.15
N LEU A 12 4.03 -33.37 38.54
CA LEU A 12 5.39 -33.17 38.00
C LEU A 12 5.58 -33.74 36.58
N LEU A 13 4.76 -34.72 36.15
CA LEU A 13 4.76 -35.20 34.76
C LEU A 13 3.89 -34.35 33.82
N SER A 14 2.85 -33.67 34.32
CA SER A 14 2.02 -32.79 33.50
C SER A 14 2.62 -31.38 33.30
N THR A 15 3.58 -30.98 34.13
CA THR A 15 4.32 -29.72 33.98
C THR A 15 5.55 -29.83 33.08
N PHE A 16 5.92 -31.05 32.67
CA PHE A 16 7.00 -31.31 31.72
C PHE A 16 6.52 -31.68 30.31
N LEU A 17 5.21 -31.59 30.04
CA LEU A 17 4.71 -31.62 28.67
C LEU A 17 4.93 -30.24 28.03
N VAL A 18 6.13 -30.10 27.48
CA VAL A 18 6.35 -29.52 26.15
C VAL A 18 5.81 -28.08 26.02
N ILE A 19 6.47 -27.17 26.74
CA ILE A 19 6.78 -25.84 26.17
C ILE A 19 7.84 -26.07 25.09
N PHE A 20 7.46 -26.71 24.00
CA PHE A 20 8.08 -26.47 22.71
C PHE A 20 7.05 -25.64 21.95
N GLY A 21 7.04 -24.33 22.22
CA GLY A 21 6.62 -23.42 21.17
C GLY A 21 7.49 -23.78 19.98
N GLN A 22 6.88 -24.29 18.91
CA GLN A 22 7.58 -24.47 17.66
C GLN A 22 8.00 -23.06 17.22
N ILE A 23 9.21 -22.68 17.60
CA ILE A 23 9.99 -21.74 16.81
C ILE A 23 10.16 -22.48 15.50
N VAL A 24 9.22 -22.30 14.57
CA VAL A 24 9.44 -22.68 13.18
C VAL A 24 10.56 -21.74 12.75
N PRO A 25 11.80 -22.24 12.57
CA PRO A 25 12.84 -21.38 12.06
C PRO A 25 12.33 -20.85 10.71
N GLN A 26 12.38 -19.54 10.52
CA GLN A 26 12.16 -18.95 9.21
C GLN A 26 13.06 -19.74 8.25
N SER A 27 12.45 -20.42 7.27
CA SER A 27 13.20 -21.24 6.32
C SER A 27 14.31 -20.38 5.73
N GLU A 28 15.56 -20.86 5.77
CA GLU A 28 16.64 -20.16 5.07
C GLU A 28 16.20 -19.94 3.60
N PRO A 29 16.20 -18.69 3.10
CA PRO A 29 15.79 -18.45 1.73
C PRO A 29 16.71 -19.20 0.76
N ASN A 30 16.12 -19.92 -0.20
CA ASN A 30 16.90 -20.56 -1.24
C ASN A 30 17.39 -19.53 -2.27
N TYR A 31 18.70 -19.46 -2.49
CA TYR A 31 19.34 -18.64 -3.53
C TYR A 31 20.03 -19.46 -4.62
N ASP A 32 19.96 -20.79 -4.54
CA ASP A 32 20.55 -21.71 -5.52
C ASP A 32 19.45 -22.26 -6.43
N GLU A 33 19.56 -21.97 -7.73
CA GLU A 33 18.61 -22.42 -8.75
C GLU A 33 18.49 -23.95 -8.77
N ASN A 34 19.56 -24.69 -8.43
CA ASN A 34 19.54 -26.15 -8.41
C ASN A 34 18.62 -26.74 -7.33
N ASN A 35 18.23 -25.94 -6.33
CA ASN A 35 17.32 -26.33 -5.26
C ASN A 35 15.87 -25.87 -5.51
N VAL A 36 15.59 -25.23 -6.65
CA VAL A 36 14.21 -24.88 -7.02
C VAL A 36 13.45 -26.18 -7.34
N PRO A 37 12.36 -26.49 -6.62
CA PRO A 37 11.59 -27.70 -6.91
C PRO A 37 10.91 -27.60 -8.27
N GLU A 38 10.62 -28.73 -8.90
CA GLU A 38 9.72 -28.75 -10.06
C GLU A 38 8.30 -28.39 -9.62
N PHE A 39 7.63 -27.54 -10.40
CA PHE A 39 6.24 -27.16 -10.18
C PHE A 39 5.51 -26.95 -11.51
N GLU A 40 4.18 -27.12 -11.48
CA GLU A 40 3.32 -26.82 -12.61
C GLU A 40 2.57 -25.50 -12.38
N LEU A 41 2.51 -24.66 -13.41
CA LEU A 41 1.77 -23.41 -13.35
C LEU A 41 0.34 -23.60 -13.87
N PRO A 42 -0.68 -23.05 -13.18
CA PRO A 42 -2.04 -23.02 -13.71
C PRO A 42 -2.10 -22.25 -15.04
N ASP A 43 -2.77 -22.83 -16.03
CA ASP A 43 -2.97 -22.17 -17.33
C ASP A 43 -3.93 -20.96 -17.16
N PRO A 44 -3.48 -19.71 -17.41
CA PRO A 44 -4.34 -18.54 -17.25
C PRO A 44 -5.52 -18.56 -18.23
N LEU A 45 -5.42 -19.27 -19.36
CA LEU A 45 -6.48 -19.41 -20.36
C LEU A 45 -7.33 -20.67 -20.14
N THR A 46 -7.29 -21.26 -18.95
CA THR A 46 -8.20 -22.34 -18.53
C THR A 46 -8.92 -21.92 -17.25
N THR A 47 -10.25 -21.98 -17.24
CA THR A 47 -11.04 -21.71 -16.02
C THR A 47 -10.78 -22.79 -14.95
N PHE A 48 -11.17 -22.55 -13.70
CA PHE A 48 -11.04 -23.58 -12.65
C PHE A 48 -11.93 -24.80 -12.92
N ALA A 49 -12.99 -24.62 -13.71
CA ALA A 49 -13.84 -25.71 -14.20
C ALA A 49 -13.27 -26.44 -15.45
N GLY A 50 -12.09 -26.05 -15.95
CA GLY A 50 -11.42 -26.70 -17.08
C GLY A 50 -11.78 -26.18 -18.48
N LYS A 51 -12.61 -25.13 -18.59
CA LYS A 51 -12.96 -24.54 -19.89
C LYS A 51 -11.75 -23.79 -20.48
N LYS A 52 -11.38 -24.09 -21.72
CA LYS A 52 -10.38 -23.32 -22.47
C LYS A 52 -10.97 -22.00 -22.98
N ILE A 53 -10.31 -20.89 -22.66
CA ILE A 53 -10.61 -19.53 -23.10
C ILE A 53 -9.94 -19.29 -24.46
N LYS A 54 -10.74 -18.90 -25.46
CA LYS A 54 -10.29 -18.77 -26.86
C LYS A 54 -10.47 -17.36 -27.41
N THR A 55 -11.25 -16.51 -26.75
CA THR A 55 -11.55 -15.15 -27.23
C THR A 55 -11.35 -14.09 -26.14
N PRO A 56 -11.07 -12.83 -26.54
CA PRO A 56 -11.03 -11.71 -25.59
C PRO A 56 -12.34 -11.52 -24.82
N ARG A 57 -13.48 -11.82 -25.45
CA ARG A 57 -14.79 -11.72 -24.80
C ARG A 57 -14.92 -12.72 -23.65
N GLU A 58 -14.60 -13.99 -23.89
CA GLU A 58 -14.59 -15.02 -22.83
C GLU A 58 -13.60 -14.68 -21.71
N TRP A 59 -12.44 -14.09 -22.04
CA TRP A 59 -11.51 -13.60 -21.02
C TRP A 59 -12.16 -12.51 -20.14
N ILE A 60 -12.76 -11.49 -20.75
CA ILE A 60 -13.32 -10.35 -20.03
C ILE A 60 -14.56 -10.74 -19.20
N GLU A 61 -15.45 -11.53 -19.79
CA GLU A 61 -16.75 -11.88 -19.19
C GLU A 61 -16.67 -13.06 -18.22
N GLU A 62 -15.68 -13.98 -18.37
CA GLU A 62 -15.61 -15.20 -17.56
C GLU A 62 -14.30 -15.34 -16.78
N ARG A 63 -13.14 -15.38 -17.44
CA ARG A 63 -11.87 -15.75 -16.78
C ARG A 63 -11.30 -14.64 -15.90
N ARG A 64 -11.36 -13.39 -16.33
CA ARG A 64 -10.91 -12.22 -15.57
C ARG A 64 -11.67 -12.07 -14.24
N PRO A 65 -13.02 -12.10 -14.18
CA PRO A 65 -13.72 -12.04 -12.91
C PRO A 65 -13.46 -13.27 -12.02
N GLU A 66 -13.30 -14.46 -12.59
CA GLU A 66 -12.94 -15.68 -11.84
C GLU A 66 -11.57 -15.53 -11.16
N LEU A 67 -10.55 -15.05 -11.88
CA LEU A 67 -9.22 -14.78 -11.33
C LEU A 67 -9.26 -13.65 -10.29
N LEU A 68 -10.00 -12.58 -10.55
CA LEU A 68 -10.15 -11.48 -9.60
C LEU A 68 -10.75 -11.96 -8.29
N ALA A 69 -11.83 -12.75 -8.34
CA ALA A 69 -12.45 -13.35 -7.16
C ALA A 69 -11.46 -14.23 -6.41
N PHE A 70 -10.72 -15.09 -7.12
CA PHE A 70 -9.69 -15.95 -6.50
C PHE A 70 -8.62 -15.14 -5.77
N PHE A 71 -8.05 -14.11 -6.40
CA PHE A 71 -7.03 -13.27 -5.76
C PHE A 71 -7.59 -12.45 -4.59
N SER A 72 -8.82 -11.94 -4.70
CA SER A 72 -9.49 -11.24 -3.59
C SER A 72 -9.80 -12.17 -2.41
N GLU A 73 -10.14 -13.43 -2.65
CA GLU A 73 -10.50 -14.38 -1.59
C GLU A 73 -9.28 -15.05 -0.94
N ASN A 74 -8.19 -15.25 -1.70
CA ASN A 74 -7.09 -16.11 -1.27
C ASN A 74 -5.76 -15.39 -1.09
N VAL A 75 -5.61 -14.15 -1.58
CA VAL A 75 -4.32 -13.46 -1.57
C VAL A 75 -4.40 -12.06 -0.97
N TYR A 76 -5.22 -11.18 -1.54
CA TYR A 76 -5.19 -9.75 -1.21
C TYR A 76 -6.35 -9.29 -0.32
N GLY A 77 -7.35 -10.15 -0.11
CA GLY A 77 -8.55 -9.83 0.65
C GLY A 77 -9.57 -8.98 -0.10
N LYS A 78 -10.83 -9.05 0.34
CA LYS A 78 -11.95 -8.27 -0.20
C LYS A 78 -11.96 -6.87 0.40
N VAL A 79 -12.25 -5.87 -0.43
CA VAL A 79 -12.52 -4.51 0.04
C VAL A 79 -13.92 -4.47 0.65
N PRO A 80 -14.09 -4.29 1.98
CA PRO A 80 -15.37 -4.58 2.64
C PRO A 80 -16.40 -3.46 2.48
N CYS A 81 -15.96 -2.24 2.15
CA CYS A 81 -16.87 -1.11 1.99
C CYS A 81 -16.44 -0.12 0.89
N LYS A 82 -17.40 0.67 0.43
CA LYS A 82 -17.12 1.83 -0.43
C LYS A 82 -16.89 3.05 0.45
N THR A 83 -15.73 3.67 0.28
CA THR A 83 -15.37 4.90 0.97
C THR A 83 -15.00 5.95 -0.08
N PRO A 84 -15.99 6.72 -0.58
CA PRO A 84 -15.71 7.77 -1.55
C PRO A 84 -14.92 8.91 -0.91
N VAL A 85 -14.23 9.69 -1.74
CA VAL A 85 -13.57 10.93 -1.29
C VAL A 85 -14.65 11.87 -0.76
N HIS A 86 -14.48 12.36 0.48
CA HIS A 86 -15.41 13.32 1.08
C HIS A 86 -15.22 14.72 0.47
N GLN A 87 -13.96 15.13 0.34
CA GLN A 87 -13.55 16.41 -0.25
C GLN A 87 -12.10 16.30 -0.72
N TRP A 88 -11.71 17.12 -1.69
CA TRP A 88 -10.31 17.41 -1.98
C TRP A 88 -9.99 18.89 -1.86
N GLU A 89 -8.75 19.21 -1.49
CA GLU A 89 -8.27 20.58 -1.33
C GLU A 89 -6.90 20.75 -1.99
N VAL A 90 -6.75 21.77 -2.83
CA VAL A 90 -5.43 22.18 -3.31
C VAL A 90 -4.74 22.96 -2.20
N VAL A 91 -3.76 22.33 -1.56
CA VAL A 91 -3.06 22.89 -0.39
C VAL A 91 -1.81 23.69 -0.77
N GLU A 92 -1.26 23.42 -1.94
CA GLU A 92 -0.15 24.19 -2.50
C GLU A 92 -0.17 24.09 -4.03
N GLN A 93 0.15 25.17 -4.72
CA GLN A 93 0.31 25.17 -6.17
C GLN A 93 1.31 26.21 -6.64
N SER A 94 2.02 25.91 -7.72
CA SER A 94 2.92 26.83 -8.39
C SER A 94 2.98 26.58 -9.88
N ASP A 95 2.72 27.62 -10.67
CA ASP A 95 2.90 27.58 -12.12
C ASP A 95 4.36 27.69 -12.56
N ASN A 96 5.34 27.74 -11.64
CA ASN A 96 6.74 27.97 -12.01
C ASN A 96 7.71 26.96 -11.38
N ALA A 97 7.23 25.76 -11.06
CA ALA A 97 8.07 24.69 -10.56
C ALA A 97 9.09 24.22 -11.60
N LEU A 98 10.18 23.60 -11.12
CA LEU A 98 11.28 23.07 -11.94
C LEU A 98 11.85 24.10 -12.93
N ASP A 99 12.26 25.26 -12.41
CA ASP A 99 12.83 26.36 -13.20
C ASP A 99 11.86 26.86 -14.28
N GLY A 100 10.56 26.92 -13.94
CA GLY A 100 9.51 27.37 -14.84
C GLY A 100 9.04 26.35 -15.88
N LYS A 101 9.48 25.08 -15.81
CA LYS A 101 9.13 24.04 -16.78
C LYS A 101 7.87 23.24 -16.42
N ALA A 102 7.43 23.31 -15.17
CA ALA A 102 6.27 22.57 -14.68
C ALA A 102 5.30 23.46 -13.90
N CYS A 103 4.03 23.07 -13.90
CA CYS A 103 3.09 23.40 -12.83
C CYS A 103 3.23 22.31 -11.75
N ARG A 104 3.35 22.71 -10.47
CA ARG A 104 3.27 21.82 -9.32
C ARG A 104 1.94 22.04 -8.63
N LYS A 105 1.28 20.95 -8.22
CA LYS A 105 0.04 20.97 -7.43
C LYS A 105 0.17 19.95 -6.31
N GLN A 106 -0.23 20.30 -5.09
CA GLN A 106 -0.34 19.37 -3.96
C GLN A 106 -1.80 19.37 -3.50
N VAL A 107 -2.40 18.18 -3.45
CA VAL A 107 -3.84 18.01 -3.28
C VAL A 107 -4.09 17.03 -2.17
N ASP A 108 -4.78 17.46 -1.13
CA ASP A 108 -5.24 16.57 -0.08
C ASP A 108 -6.52 15.89 -0.53
N LEU A 109 -6.55 14.55 -0.49
CA LEU A 109 -7.79 13.78 -0.53
C LEU A 109 -8.23 13.48 0.89
N ILE A 110 -9.43 13.93 1.27
CA ILE A 110 -9.96 13.85 2.62
C ILE A 110 -11.10 12.83 2.65
N PHE A 111 -11.04 11.92 3.62
CA PHE A 111 -12.05 10.91 3.88
C PHE A 111 -12.60 11.10 5.29
N LYS A 112 -13.91 11.00 5.44
CA LYS A 112 -14.60 11.07 6.73
C LYS A 112 -15.72 10.04 6.76
N LYS A 113 -15.77 9.26 7.84
CA LYS A 113 -16.87 8.34 8.13
C LYS A 113 -16.93 8.13 9.63
N ASP A 114 -18.11 8.35 10.22
CA ASP A 114 -18.33 8.28 11.66
C ASP A 114 -17.30 9.13 12.43
N ASN A 115 -16.50 8.52 13.31
CA ASN A 115 -15.44 9.19 14.06
C ASN A 115 -14.05 9.08 13.40
N HIS A 116 -13.96 8.52 12.20
CA HIS A 116 -12.71 8.34 11.47
C HIS A 116 -12.50 9.46 10.45
N ALA A 117 -11.26 9.95 10.39
CA ALA A 117 -10.80 10.89 9.37
C ALA A 117 -9.44 10.43 8.86
N LEU A 118 -9.27 10.42 7.54
CA LEU A 118 -8.03 10.07 6.86
C LEU A 118 -7.75 11.12 5.80
N ARG A 119 -6.47 11.39 5.58
CA ARG A 119 -6.00 12.31 4.56
C ARG A 119 -4.70 11.79 4.00
N PHE A 120 -4.59 11.81 2.68
CA PHE A 120 -3.30 11.67 2.00
C PHE A 120 -3.14 12.76 0.95
N THR A 121 -1.89 13.15 0.70
CA THR A 121 -1.56 14.25 -0.19
C THR A 121 -0.97 13.72 -1.49
N ILE A 122 -1.59 14.07 -2.61
CA ILE A 122 -1.07 13.83 -3.94
C ILE A 122 -0.12 14.98 -4.29
N LEU A 123 1.15 14.69 -4.55
CA LEU A 123 2.07 15.63 -5.19
C LEU A 123 2.04 15.41 -6.70
N MET A 124 1.78 16.47 -7.46
CA MET A 124 1.76 16.47 -8.92
C MET A 124 2.77 17.46 -9.49
N TYR A 125 3.46 17.03 -10.54
CA TYR A 125 4.18 17.89 -11.49
C TYR A 125 3.60 17.67 -12.88
N LEU A 126 3.17 18.75 -13.53
CA LEU A 126 2.57 18.73 -14.86
C LEU A 126 3.40 19.59 -15.83
N PRO A 127 3.67 19.11 -17.06
CA PRO A 127 4.41 19.89 -18.05
C PRO A 127 3.60 21.11 -18.51
N LYS A 128 4.26 22.25 -18.65
CA LYS A 128 3.60 23.46 -19.18
C LYS A 128 3.18 23.30 -20.63
N GLY A 129 2.09 23.97 -20.98
CA GLY A 129 1.59 24.04 -22.36
C GLY A 129 0.93 22.75 -22.86
N VAL A 130 0.73 21.77 -21.97
CA VAL A 130 0.00 20.53 -22.28
C VAL A 130 -1.29 20.55 -21.47
N GLU A 131 -2.42 20.77 -22.14
CA GLU A 131 -3.73 20.91 -21.48
C GLU A 131 -4.14 19.64 -20.73
N LYS A 132 -3.91 18.45 -21.32
CA LYS A 132 -4.21 17.15 -20.71
C LYS A 132 -3.01 16.22 -20.85
N ALA A 133 -2.04 16.36 -19.95
CA ALA A 133 -0.83 15.56 -19.99
C ALA A 133 -1.10 14.12 -19.54
N PRO A 134 -0.57 13.10 -20.24
CA PRO A 134 -0.54 11.73 -19.70
C PRO A 134 0.26 11.70 -18.40
N LEU A 135 -0.21 10.95 -17.40
CA LEU A 135 0.27 11.01 -16.03
C LEU A 135 0.86 9.66 -15.58
N PHE A 136 2.09 9.65 -15.07
CA PHE A 136 2.60 8.53 -14.27
C PHE A 136 2.13 8.70 -12.83
N LEU A 137 1.52 7.68 -12.25
CA LEU A 137 1.14 7.63 -10.84
C LEU A 137 1.91 6.52 -10.13
N GLY A 138 2.43 6.79 -8.92
CA GLY A 138 2.99 5.75 -8.08
C GLY A 138 3.22 6.18 -6.63
N TYR A 139 3.27 5.21 -5.72
CA TYR A 139 3.63 5.45 -4.33
C TYR A 139 5.12 5.72 -4.16
N ASN A 140 5.44 6.61 -3.23
CA ASN A 140 6.77 6.73 -2.65
C ASN A 140 6.79 6.16 -1.23
N PHE A 141 7.99 5.84 -0.75
CA PHE A 141 8.21 5.07 0.48
C PHE A 141 8.51 5.92 1.73
N TYR A 142 8.81 7.21 1.58
CA TYR A 142 9.38 8.02 2.67
C TYR A 142 8.85 9.47 2.69
N GLY A 143 7.72 9.74 2.04
CA GLY A 143 7.15 11.08 1.94
C GLY A 143 7.42 11.75 0.60
N ASN A 144 6.45 12.55 0.15
CA ASN A 144 6.51 13.27 -1.12
C ASN A 144 7.75 14.18 -1.24
N HIS A 145 8.18 14.82 -0.14
CA HIS A 145 9.37 15.68 -0.12
C HIS A 145 10.67 14.94 -0.42
N THR A 146 10.71 13.60 -0.29
CA THR A 146 11.93 12.83 -0.54
C THR A 146 12.22 12.64 -2.04
N ILE A 147 11.23 12.81 -2.92
CA ILE A 147 11.39 12.56 -4.36
C ILE A 147 12.01 13.73 -5.12
N THR A 148 12.23 14.87 -4.46
CA THR A 148 12.64 16.13 -5.09
C THR A 148 13.32 17.06 -4.07
N ASN A 149 14.23 17.91 -4.54
CA ASN A 149 14.87 18.96 -3.72
C ASN A 149 14.02 20.24 -3.60
N ASP A 150 12.82 20.24 -4.17
CA ASP A 150 11.92 21.39 -4.18
C ASP A 150 11.42 21.70 -2.76
N PRO A 151 11.76 22.87 -2.17
CA PRO A 151 11.47 23.17 -0.77
C PRO A 151 9.98 23.39 -0.50
N ASN A 152 9.17 23.59 -1.54
CA ASN A 152 7.74 23.83 -1.40
C ASN A 152 6.91 22.55 -1.31
N VAL A 153 7.52 21.38 -1.57
CA VAL A 153 6.85 20.11 -1.34
C VAL A 153 6.71 19.89 0.15
N LEU A 154 5.47 19.72 0.59
CA LEU A 154 5.10 19.57 1.99
C LEU A 154 5.72 18.29 2.56
N ILE A 155 6.15 18.38 3.81
CA ILE A 155 6.62 17.23 4.58
C ILE A 155 5.41 16.65 5.31
N SER A 156 5.17 15.37 5.11
CA SER A 156 4.07 14.67 5.78
C SER A 156 4.34 14.49 7.27
N ASN A 157 3.27 14.52 8.07
CA ASN A 157 3.30 14.15 9.49
C ASN A 157 2.97 12.67 9.73
N ALA A 158 2.71 11.89 8.67
CA ALA A 158 2.41 10.47 8.79
C ALA A 158 3.62 9.68 9.30
N TRP A 159 3.31 8.56 9.97
CA TRP A 159 4.32 7.64 10.46
C TRP A 159 5.14 7.03 9.31
N THR A 160 6.41 6.74 9.56
CA THR A 160 7.27 6.00 8.63
C THR A 160 8.26 5.11 9.38
N GLN A 161 8.77 4.07 8.73
CA GLN A 161 9.85 3.25 9.28
C GLN A 161 11.12 4.09 9.44
N ASN A 162 11.82 3.94 10.57
CA ASN A 162 13.12 4.58 10.77
C ASN A 162 14.11 4.14 9.68
N ASN A 163 14.90 5.10 9.21
CA ASN A 163 15.99 4.86 8.28
C ASN A 163 17.08 5.91 8.50
N GLU A 164 18.07 5.55 9.30
CA GLU A 164 19.18 6.45 9.67
C GLU A 164 19.95 6.95 8.44
N SER A 165 20.11 6.10 7.41
CA SER A 165 20.81 6.47 6.18
C SER A 165 20.09 7.57 5.38
N LEU A 166 18.79 7.77 5.65
CA LEU A 166 17.95 8.80 5.05
C LEU A 166 17.64 9.95 6.02
N GLY A 167 18.20 9.97 7.22
CA GLY A 167 17.92 10.99 8.24
C GLY A 167 16.51 10.88 8.86
N ILE A 168 15.89 9.70 8.80
CA ILE A 168 14.56 9.43 9.36
C ILE A 168 14.73 8.71 10.69
N VAL A 169 14.41 9.41 11.78
CA VAL A 169 14.49 8.93 13.15
C VAL A 169 13.18 9.20 13.89
N ASN A 170 12.89 8.43 14.94
CA ASN A 170 11.65 8.54 15.72
C ASN A 170 10.36 8.50 14.89
N HIS A 171 10.38 7.81 13.75
CA HIS A 171 9.27 7.67 12.81
C HIS A 171 8.77 9.00 12.22
N GLN A 172 9.64 10.01 12.18
CA GLN A 172 9.31 11.35 11.75
C GLN A 172 10.05 11.75 10.47
N LEU A 173 9.31 12.35 9.56
CA LEU A 173 9.83 12.98 8.37
C LEU A 173 10.24 14.41 8.69
N THR A 174 11.45 14.79 8.28
CA THR A 174 12.01 16.12 8.51
C THR A 174 12.67 16.63 7.25
N GLU A 175 13.03 17.92 7.25
CA GLU A 175 13.74 18.54 6.15
C GLU A 175 15.05 17.83 5.78
N ALA A 176 15.69 17.15 6.74
CA ALA A 176 16.93 16.40 6.50
C ALA A 176 16.78 15.28 5.46
N SER A 177 15.55 14.81 5.22
CA SER A 177 15.26 13.76 4.23
C SER A 177 14.78 14.31 2.87
N ARG A 178 14.75 15.63 2.68
CA ARG A 178 14.34 16.20 1.38
C ARG A 178 15.23 15.72 0.25
N GLY A 179 14.61 15.29 -0.84
CA GLY A 179 15.31 14.87 -2.07
C GLY A 179 16.19 13.63 -1.96
N VAL A 180 16.29 12.96 -0.81
CA VAL A 180 17.16 11.78 -0.62
C VAL A 180 16.77 10.58 -1.49
N ARG A 181 15.58 10.60 -2.10
CA ARG A 181 15.07 9.59 -3.04
C ARG A 181 14.88 10.11 -4.46
N ALA A 182 15.37 11.31 -4.79
CA ALA A 182 15.27 11.86 -6.14
C ALA A 182 15.92 10.96 -7.21
N ASN A 183 16.87 10.09 -6.82
CA ASN A 183 17.47 9.10 -7.72
C ASN A 183 16.48 8.04 -8.24
N ARG A 184 15.36 7.79 -7.54
CA ARG A 184 14.30 6.88 -7.98
C ARG A 184 13.21 7.56 -8.81
N TRP A 185 13.20 8.89 -8.83
CA TRP A 185 12.12 9.69 -9.42
C TRP A 185 12.70 10.69 -10.41
N PRO A 186 12.83 10.32 -11.70
CA PRO A 186 13.42 11.20 -12.69
C PRO A 186 12.42 12.28 -13.15
N VAL A 187 11.90 13.09 -12.22
CA VAL A 187 10.83 14.09 -12.44
C VAL A 187 11.13 14.98 -13.64
N LYS A 188 12.35 15.54 -13.70
CA LYS A 188 12.78 16.41 -14.81
C LYS A 188 12.71 15.71 -16.17
N LYS A 189 13.04 14.41 -16.24
CA LYS A 189 13.00 13.63 -17.48
C LYS A 189 11.57 13.35 -17.92
N ILE A 190 10.69 13.01 -16.97
CA ILE A 190 9.26 12.76 -17.22
C ILE A 190 8.60 14.02 -17.78
N ILE A 191 8.81 15.16 -17.11
CA ILE A 191 8.26 16.46 -17.53
C ILE A 191 8.81 16.88 -18.89
N HIS A 192 10.12 16.74 -19.13
CA HIS A 192 10.73 17.08 -20.42
C HIS A 192 10.18 16.23 -21.57
N ALA A 193 9.75 15.00 -21.30
CA ALA A 193 9.14 14.11 -22.27
C ALA A 193 7.64 14.39 -22.50
N GLY A 194 7.06 15.39 -21.84
CA GLY A 194 5.65 15.78 -22.00
C GLY A 194 4.66 14.99 -21.15
N TYR A 195 5.14 14.24 -20.15
CA TYR A 195 4.31 13.51 -19.20
C TYR A 195 4.24 14.24 -17.85
N GLY A 196 3.13 14.12 -17.16
CA GLY A 196 3.03 14.45 -15.75
C GLY A 196 3.58 13.34 -14.85
N LEU A 197 3.86 13.71 -13.60
CA LEU A 197 4.12 12.78 -12.50
C LEU A 197 3.19 13.11 -11.33
N ALA A 198 2.53 12.09 -10.78
CA ALA A 198 1.84 12.14 -9.51
C ALA A 198 2.41 11.09 -8.54
N THR A 199 2.55 11.46 -7.27
CA THR A 199 2.95 10.52 -6.23
C THR A 199 2.20 10.77 -4.93
N ILE A 200 2.06 9.71 -4.14
CA ILE A 200 1.45 9.71 -2.81
C ILE A 200 2.42 9.00 -1.87
N PHE A 201 2.48 9.42 -0.62
CA PHE A 201 3.20 8.67 0.40
C PHE A 201 2.28 7.56 0.94
N TYR A 202 2.64 6.30 0.72
CA TYR A 202 1.76 5.15 1.01
C TYR A 202 1.33 5.04 2.48
N CYS A 203 2.17 5.45 3.45
CA CYS A 203 1.79 5.44 4.87
C CYS A 203 0.71 6.48 5.22
N GLU A 204 0.40 7.44 4.36
CA GLU A 204 -0.77 8.32 4.55
C GLU A 204 -2.09 7.60 4.21
N VAL A 205 -2.03 6.52 3.45
CA VAL A 205 -3.18 5.67 3.14
C VAL A 205 -3.34 4.60 4.21
N ASP A 206 -2.25 3.91 4.51
CA ASP A 206 -2.19 2.90 5.56
C ASP A 206 -0.72 2.70 5.97
N PRO A 207 -0.32 3.02 7.22
CA PRO A 207 1.05 2.85 7.70
C PRO A 207 1.55 1.40 7.61
N ASP A 208 2.77 1.21 7.14
CA ASP A 208 3.40 -0.12 7.00
C ASP A 208 3.96 -0.63 8.34
N ARG A 209 3.04 -0.99 9.24
CA ARG A 209 3.33 -1.58 10.55
C ARG A 209 2.29 -2.64 10.87
N ASP A 210 2.58 -3.46 11.87
CA ASP A 210 1.72 -4.59 12.27
C ASP A 210 0.50 -4.13 13.11
N ASP A 211 -0.17 -3.06 12.66
CA ASP A 211 -1.46 -2.60 13.16
C ASP A 211 -2.30 -1.96 12.05
N PHE A 212 -3.61 -2.22 12.05
CA PHE A 212 -4.57 -1.70 11.06
C PHE A 212 -5.45 -0.58 11.65
N SER A 213 -4.87 0.23 12.53
CA SER A 213 -5.64 1.10 13.44
C SER A 213 -5.76 2.55 12.97
N ASP A 214 -4.84 3.01 12.12
CA ASP A 214 -4.64 4.43 11.80
C ASP A 214 -4.62 4.75 10.30
N GLY A 215 -4.93 3.77 9.45
CA GLY A 215 -5.14 3.95 8.02
C GLY A 215 -6.61 3.85 7.59
N ILE A 216 -6.85 3.30 6.41
CA ILE A 216 -8.18 3.22 5.81
C ILE A 216 -9.02 2.05 6.34
N HIS A 217 -8.40 0.97 6.84
CA HIS A 217 -9.13 -0.23 7.27
C HIS A 217 -10.27 0.05 8.27
N PRO A 218 -10.09 0.89 9.31
CA PRO A 218 -11.16 1.18 10.29
C PRO A 218 -12.43 1.78 9.71
N PHE A 219 -12.36 2.43 8.54
CA PHE A 219 -13.54 2.96 7.86
C PHE A 219 -14.52 1.85 7.43
N CYS A 220 -14.06 0.60 7.33
CA CYS A 220 -14.91 -0.51 6.92
C CYS A 220 -15.26 -1.49 8.05
N TYR A 221 -14.77 -1.26 9.28
CA TYR A 221 -15.08 -2.13 10.41
C TYR A 221 -16.56 -2.09 10.79
N VAL A 222 -17.08 -3.26 11.13
CA VAL A 222 -18.42 -3.44 11.73
C VAL A 222 -18.30 -3.71 13.23
N GLU A 223 -19.41 -3.69 13.95
CA GLU A 223 -19.48 -3.75 15.43
C GLU A 223 -18.37 -4.58 16.11
N GLU A 224 -17.61 -3.93 17.00
CA GLU A 224 -16.49 -4.48 17.79
C GLU A 224 -15.25 -4.95 16.99
N GLN A 225 -15.27 -4.92 15.67
CA GLN A 225 -14.12 -5.28 14.84
C GLN A 225 -12.95 -4.30 15.03
N GLN A 226 -11.77 -4.84 15.32
CA GLN A 226 -10.53 -4.07 15.53
C GLN A 226 -9.45 -4.34 14.47
N ILE A 227 -9.58 -5.46 13.73
CA ILE A 227 -8.69 -5.88 12.66
C ILE A 227 -9.52 -6.41 11.48
N PRO A 228 -9.01 -6.42 10.24
CA PRO A 228 -9.70 -7.02 9.11
C PRO A 228 -10.05 -8.49 9.40
N ALA A 229 -11.21 -8.94 8.92
CA ALA A 229 -11.55 -10.36 8.93
C ALA A 229 -10.61 -11.16 8.00
N ALA A 230 -10.60 -12.49 8.13
CA ALA A 230 -9.66 -13.34 7.40
C ALA A 230 -9.76 -13.25 5.87
N ASP A 231 -10.92 -12.88 5.33
CA ASP A 231 -11.14 -12.68 3.89
C ASP A 231 -11.23 -11.19 3.50
N GLU A 232 -10.96 -10.27 4.43
CA GLU A 232 -10.90 -8.84 4.17
C GLU A 232 -9.48 -8.40 3.79
N TRP A 233 -9.41 -7.25 3.14
CA TRP A 233 -8.18 -6.64 2.66
C TRP A 233 -7.08 -6.48 3.71
N GLY A 234 -5.83 -6.55 3.26
CA GLY A 234 -4.66 -6.06 3.99
C GLY A 234 -4.06 -4.81 3.33
N ALA A 235 -2.87 -4.42 3.80
CA ALA A 235 -2.19 -3.18 3.41
C ALA A 235 -2.01 -3.01 1.89
N ILE A 236 -1.64 -4.08 1.16
CA ILE A 236 -1.49 -4.02 -0.31
C ILE A 236 -2.80 -3.61 -1.00
N SER A 237 -3.93 -4.16 -0.57
CA SER A 237 -5.25 -3.82 -1.10
C SER A 237 -5.68 -2.41 -0.69
N ALA A 238 -5.35 -1.97 0.53
CA ALA A 238 -5.57 -0.60 0.98
C ALA A 238 -4.77 0.42 0.13
N TRP A 239 -3.50 0.14 -0.15
CA TRP A 239 -2.68 0.96 -1.03
C TRP A 239 -3.22 0.93 -2.48
N ALA A 240 -3.59 -0.23 -3.02
CA ALA A 240 -4.21 -0.29 -4.35
C ALA A 240 -5.53 0.52 -4.43
N TRP A 241 -6.31 0.50 -3.34
CA TRP A 241 -7.51 1.34 -3.19
C TRP A 241 -7.16 2.83 -3.23
N GLY A 242 -6.10 3.27 -2.55
CA GLY A 242 -5.68 4.67 -2.51
C GLY A 242 -5.28 5.22 -3.89
N LEU A 243 -4.61 4.41 -4.72
CA LEU A 243 -4.32 4.77 -6.12
C LEU A 243 -5.60 4.97 -6.95
N SER A 244 -6.62 4.15 -6.69
CA SER A 244 -7.92 4.29 -7.35
C SER A 244 -8.63 5.58 -6.91
N ARG A 245 -8.50 5.99 -5.64
CA ARG A 245 -9.02 7.28 -5.16
C ARG A 245 -8.29 8.49 -5.78
N ALA A 246 -7.00 8.35 -6.07
CA ALA A 246 -6.26 9.36 -6.82
C ALA A 246 -6.80 9.51 -8.26
N MET A 247 -7.16 8.39 -8.90
CA MET A 247 -7.81 8.42 -10.21
C MET A 247 -9.15 9.15 -10.17
N ASP A 248 -9.98 8.92 -9.14
CA ASP A 248 -11.26 9.64 -8.97
C ASP A 248 -11.05 11.17 -8.98
N TYR A 249 -9.94 11.67 -8.42
CA TYR A 249 -9.56 13.08 -8.51
C TYR A 249 -9.07 13.49 -9.92
N PHE A 250 -8.22 12.68 -10.56
CA PHE A 250 -7.69 13.00 -11.90
C PHE A 250 -8.77 13.08 -12.99
N GLU A 251 -9.87 12.35 -12.85
CA GLU A 251 -11.04 12.47 -13.74
C GLU A 251 -11.73 13.84 -13.64
N GLN A 252 -11.53 14.54 -12.52
CA GLN A 252 -12.16 15.84 -12.21
C GLN A 252 -11.19 17.02 -12.27
N ASP A 253 -9.88 16.77 -12.23
CA ASP A 253 -8.87 17.83 -12.32
C ASP A 253 -8.95 18.53 -13.68
N LYS A 254 -8.97 19.86 -13.64
CA LYS A 254 -9.06 20.73 -14.81
C LYS A 254 -7.76 21.46 -15.05
#